data_AF-A0A497GHA1-F1
#
_entry.id   AF-A0A497GHA1-F1
#
_cell.length_a   1.000
_cell.length_b   1.000
_cell.length_c   1.000
_cell.angle_alpha   90.00
_cell.angle_beta   90.00
_cell.angle_gamma   90.00
#
_symmetry.space_group_name_H-M   'P 1'
#
loop_
_entity.id
_entity.type
_entity.pdbx_description
1 polymer ?
#
loop_
_entity_poly.entity_id
_entity_poly.type
_entity_poly.pdbx_seq_one_letter_code
_entity_poly.pdbx_strand_id
1 'polypeptide(L)'
;MVSKENELLVIFGHLLDKVVSECFPELSHYRIRLRLVFNENGDVKGMIVREGNAFTIYINASFIEDDVDAMYAIAHELAHVLIDPMGVPSGNVRPKDIVEYAEFVLEDVIADFIAYRRLCRAFANDRGRLLRLQELYLRDLGEGSHLAAFMDLREVIIRELRGLDKRIVRRVVREYFNEDNVEVLNELQLIELFKYVRALKGLLVDK
;
A
#
# COMPACT_ATOMS: atom_id res chain seq x y z
N MET A 1 -18.63 23.65 22.40
CA MET A 1 -17.26 23.11 22.22
C MET A 1 -17.38 21.87 21.37
N VAL A 2 -16.76 21.85 20.19
CA VAL A 2 -16.59 20.63 19.41
C VAL A 2 -15.52 19.80 20.13
N SER A 3 -15.71 18.51 20.33
CA SER A 3 -14.67 17.67 20.93
C SER A 3 -13.47 17.60 19.99
N LYS A 4 -12.25 17.49 20.54
CA LYS A 4 -11.01 17.34 19.75
C LYS A 4 -11.10 16.23 18.69
N GLU A 5 -11.85 15.17 19.01
CA GLU A 5 -12.14 14.06 18.09
C GLU A 5 -12.98 14.49 16.88
N ASN A 6 -13.98 15.33 17.08
CA ASN A 6 -14.82 15.85 16.00
C ASN A 6 -14.04 16.83 15.10
N GLU A 7 -13.11 17.61 15.65
CA GLU A 7 -12.21 18.46 14.85
C GLU A 7 -11.27 17.62 13.98
N LEU A 8 -10.68 16.57 14.55
CA LEU A 8 -9.84 15.63 13.80
C LEU A 8 -10.63 14.91 12.70
N LEU A 9 -11.87 14.49 12.98
CA LEU A 9 -12.71 13.84 11.97
C LEU A 9 -12.99 14.75 10.77
N VAL A 10 -13.20 16.05 11.00
CA VAL A 10 -13.38 17.04 9.91
C VAL A 10 -12.11 17.20 9.10
N ILE A 11 -10.95 17.37 9.76
CA ILE A 11 -9.64 17.48 9.10
C ILE A 11 -9.37 16.25 8.24
N PHE A 12 -9.51 15.06 8.82
CA PHE A 12 -9.27 13.80 8.14
C PHE A 12 -10.29 13.54 7.01
N GLY A 13 -11.54 13.96 7.17
CA GLY A 13 -12.52 13.96 6.09
C GLY A 13 -12.07 14.79 4.89
N HIS A 14 -11.56 16.00 5.13
CA HIS A 14 -11.00 16.83 4.06
C HIS A 14 -9.76 16.20 3.41
N LEU A 15 -8.90 15.55 4.20
CA LEU A 15 -7.75 14.82 3.66
C LEU A 15 -8.19 13.64 2.79
N LEU A 16 -9.22 12.88 3.19
CA LEU A 16 -9.78 11.81 2.38
C LEU A 16 -10.30 12.35 1.04
N ASP A 17 -11.12 13.41 1.06
CA ASP A 17 -11.66 14.01 -0.16
C ASP A 17 -10.53 14.46 -1.12
N LYS A 18 -9.46 15.04 -0.56
CA LYS A 18 -8.29 15.46 -1.32
C LYS A 18 -7.53 14.27 -1.92
N VAL A 19 -7.28 13.23 -1.13
CA VAL A 19 -6.57 12.03 -1.61
C VAL A 19 -7.41 11.32 -2.68
N VAL A 20 -8.72 11.17 -2.50
CA VAL A 20 -9.59 10.57 -3.51
C VAL A 20 -9.59 11.40 -4.80
N SER A 21 -9.78 12.72 -4.72
CA SER A 21 -9.86 13.55 -5.92
C SER A 21 -8.53 13.73 -6.67
N GLU A 22 -7.42 13.87 -5.96
CA GLU A 22 -6.11 14.17 -6.55
C GLU A 22 -5.26 12.91 -6.83
N CYS A 23 -5.40 11.86 -6.02
CA CYS A 23 -4.56 10.66 -6.11
C CYS A 23 -5.30 9.45 -6.69
N PHE A 24 -6.58 9.27 -6.35
CA PHE A 24 -7.38 8.11 -6.72
C PHE A 24 -8.75 8.48 -7.32
N PRO A 25 -8.81 9.35 -8.36
CA PRO A 25 -10.09 9.77 -8.95
C PRO A 25 -10.93 8.60 -9.47
N GLU A 26 -10.26 7.49 -9.82
CA GLU A 26 -10.86 6.24 -10.23
C GLU A 26 -11.81 5.68 -9.16
N LEU A 27 -11.54 5.91 -7.87
CA LEU A 27 -12.34 5.38 -6.76
C LEU A 27 -13.56 6.24 -6.39
N SER A 28 -13.78 7.35 -7.10
CA SER A 28 -14.89 8.30 -6.84
C SER A 28 -16.30 7.69 -6.94
N HIS A 29 -16.44 6.55 -7.63
CA HIS A 29 -17.71 5.83 -7.74
C HIS A 29 -18.00 4.90 -6.56
N TYR A 30 -17.00 4.64 -5.70
CA TYR A 30 -17.18 3.85 -4.49
C TYR A 30 -17.66 4.70 -3.33
N ARG A 31 -18.50 4.09 -2.48
CA ARG A 31 -18.87 4.71 -1.19
C ARG A 31 -17.77 4.45 -0.18
N ILE A 32 -16.85 5.39 -0.04
CA ILE A 32 -15.73 5.32 0.90
C ILE A 32 -16.05 6.16 2.14
N ARG A 33 -15.80 5.62 3.33
CA ARG A 33 -16.00 6.29 4.62
C ARG A 33 -14.71 6.27 5.40
N LEU A 34 -14.56 7.27 6.28
CA LEU A 34 -13.44 7.35 7.21
C LEU A 34 -13.94 7.25 8.65
N ARG A 35 -13.23 6.48 9.46
CA ARG A 35 -13.41 6.40 10.90
C ARG A 35 -12.06 6.56 11.58
N LEU A 36 -12.04 7.37 12.63
CA LEU A 36 -10.86 7.52 13.47
C LEU A 36 -11.01 6.62 14.69
N VAL A 37 -9.92 5.94 15.02
CA VAL A 37 -9.76 5.21 16.28
C VAL A 37 -8.59 5.82 17.05
N PHE A 38 -8.64 5.74 18.37
CA PHE A 38 -7.61 6.25 19.26
C PHE A 38 -7.18 5.10 20.16
N ASN A 39 -6.10 4.42 19.78
CA ASN A 39 -5.57 3.29 20.55
C ASN A 39 -4.04 3.30 20.51
N GLU A 40 -3.43 3.82 21.57
CA GLU A 40 -1.97 3.89 21.72
C GLU A 40 -1.32 2.50 21.80
N ASN A 41 -2.07 1.46 22.16
CA ASN A 41 -1.60 0.07 22.24
C ASN A 41 -2.00 -0.76 21.00
N GLY A 42 -2.46 -0.12 19.92
CA GLY A 42 -2.77 -0.82 18.67
C GLY A 42 -1.50 -1.18 17.89
N ASP A 43 -1.59 -2.17 17.02
CA ASP A 43 -0.44 -2.59 16.18
C ASP A 43 -0.54 -2.08 14.74
N VAL A 44 -1.65 -1.43 14.36
CA VAL A 44 -1.93 -1.04 12.98
C VAL A 44 -2.31 0.43 12.87
N LYS A 45 -1.71 1.12 11.90
CA LYS A 45 -1.93 2.54 11.60
C LYS A 45 -3.22 2.79 10.81
N GLY A 46 -3.49 1.92 9.83
CA GLY A 46 -4.67 1.96 8.99
C GLY A 46 -5.28 0.56 8.82
N MET A 47 -6.56 0.50 8.51
CA MET A 47 -7.20 -0.73 8.06
C MET A 47 -8.42 -0.38 7.21
N ILE A 48 -8.58 -1.06 6.08
CA ILE A 48 -9.77 -0.95 5.27
C ILE A 48 -10.61 -2.23 5.33
N VAL A 49 -11.92 -2.04 5.41
CA VAL A 49 -12.90 -3.14 5.36
C VAL A 49 -14.01 -2.85 4.37
N ARG A 50 -14.53 -3.91 3.77
CA ARG A 50 -15.65 -3.88 2.85
C ARG A 50 -16.96 -4.19 3.56
N GLU A 51 -17.89 -3.25 3.54
CA GLU A 51 -19.23 -3.35 4.11
C GLU A 51 -20.28 -3.37 3.00
N GLY A 52 -20.53 -4.55 2.43
CA GLY A 52 -21.40 -4.71 1.27
C GLY A 52 -20.80 -4.03 0.04
N ASN A 53 -21.41 -2.92 -0.39
CA ASN A 53 -20.97 -2.10 -1.53
C ASN A 53 -20.24 -0.81 -1.11
N ALA A 54 -19.76 -0.74 0.13
CA ALA A 54 -19.04 0.40 0.68
C ALA A 54 -17.71 -0.06 1.28
N PHE A 55 -16.77 0.88 1.39
CA PHE A 55 -15.49 0.69 2.05
C PHE A 55 -15.38 1.64 3.24
N THR A 56 -14.92 1.14 4.38
CA THR A 56 -14.66 1.96 5.56
C THR A 56 -13.18 1.86 5.89
N ILE A 57 -12.50 3.00 5.84
CA ILE A 57 -11.11 3.17 6.27
C ILE A 57 -11.12 3.52 7.75
N TYR A 58 -10.39 2.75 8.54
CA TYR A 58 -10.11 3.01 9.95
C TYR A 58 -8.68 3.51 10.07
N ILE A 59 -8.49 4.73 10.57
CA ILE A 59 -7.15 5.27 10.85
C ILE A 59 -6.98 5.40 12.36
N ASN A 60 -5.90 4.84 12.89
CA ASN A 60 -5.49 5.05 14.27
C ASN A 60 -4.79 6.41 14.40
N ALA A 61 -5.55 7.42 14.81
CA ALA A 61 -5.07 8.80 14.90
C ALA A 61 -3.95 8.97 15.94
N SER A 62 -3.80 8.03 16.88
CA SER A 62 -2.69 8.02 17.85
C SER A 62 -1.31 7.81 17.19
N PHE A 63 -1.25 7.24 15.99
CA PHE A 63 -0.01 6.99 15.24
C PHE A 63 0.25 7.95 14.09
N ILE A 64 -0.60 8.98 13.95
CA ILE A 64 -0.45 9.98 12.89
C ILE A 64 0.34 11.16 13.40
N GLU A 65 1.46 11.46 12.74
CA GLU A 65 2.37 12.55 13.14
C GLU A 65 1.98 13.90 12.54
N ASP A 66 1.50 13.92 11.29
CA ASP A 66 1.18 15.14 10.54
C ASP A 66 0.19 14.89 9.38
N ASP A 67 -0.08 15.92 8.56
CA ASP A 67 -1.01 15.81 7.43
C ASP A 67 -0.48 14.96 6.27
N VAL A 68 0.84 14.95 6.03
CA VAL A 68 1.47 14.09 5.01
C VAL A 68 1.33 12.64 5.42
N ASP A 69 1.56 12.35 6.70
CA ASP A 69 1.42 11.02 7.27
C ASP A 69 -0.03 10.51 7.24
N ALA A 70 -0.99 11.38 7.58
CA ALA A 70 -2.41 11.09 7.42
C ALA A 70 -2.79 10.77 5.96
N MET A 71 -2.32 11.61 5.02
CA MET A 71 -2.58 11.41 3.59
C MET A 71 -1.93 10.12 3.08
N TYR A 72 -0.74 9.77 3.55
CA TYR A 72 -0.05 8.54 3.19
C TYR A 72 -0.80 7.30 3.68
N ALA A 73 -1.22 7.28 4.95
CA ALA A 73 -2.02 6.19 5.50
C ALA A 73 -3.36 6.04 4.77
N ILE A 74 -4.07 7.14 4.48
CA ILE A 74 -5.32 7.09 3.70
C ILE A 74 -5.06 6.56 2.28
N ALA A 75 -4.00 7.03 1.62
CA ALA A 75 -3.63 6.61 0.28
C ALA A 75 -3.24 5.13 0.21
N HIS A 76 -2.57 4.61 1.23
CA HIS A 76 -2.25 3.20 1.39
C HIS A 76 -3.54 2.35 1.40
N GLU A 77 -4.49 2.70 2.28
CA GLU A 77 -5.76 1.97 2.40
C GLU A 77 -6.61 2.04 1.12
N LEU A 78 -6.57 3.17 0.43
CA LEU A 78 -7.23 3.32 -0.87
C LEU A 78 -6.57 2.48 -1.97
N ALA A 79 -5.26 2.26 -1.89
CA ALA A 79 -4.55 1.44 -2.86
C ALA A 79 -5.02 -0.02 -2.82
N HIS A 80 -5.38 -0.55 -1.64
CA HIS A 80 -6.01 -1.87 -1.51
C HIS A 80 -7.31 -1.98 -2.32
N VAL A 81 -8.17 -0.96 -2.28
CA VAL A 81 -9.40 -0.91 -3.11
C VAL A 81 -9.08 -0.86 -4.61
N LEU A 82 -8.02 -0.15 -4.98
CA LEU A 82 -7.60 -0.04 -6.37
C LEU A 82 -7.03 -1.37 -6.90
N ILE A 83 -6.30 -2.11 -6.07
CA ILE A 83 -5.66 -3.38 -6.42
C ILE A 83 -6.72 -4.48 -6.61
N ASP A 84 -7.52 -4.73 -5.58
CA ASP A 84 -8.61 -5.70 -5.63
C ASP A 84 -9.74 -5.31 -4.66
N PRO A 85 -10.79 -4.63 -5.15
CA PRO A 85 -11.91 -4.22 -4.30
C PRO A 85 -12.68 -5.42 -3.72
N MET A 86 -12.61 -6.61 -4.35
CA MET A 86 -13.24 -7.83 -3.84
C MET A 86 -12.36 -8.57 -2.83
N GLY A 87 -11.03 -8.37 -2.93
CA GLY A 87 -10.02 -8.86 -1.99
C GLY A 87 -10.04 -8.13 -0.65
N VAL A 88 -10.50 -6.87 -0.61
CA VAL A 88 -10.68 -6.13 0.64
C VAL A 88 -11.60 -6.91 1.61
N PRO A 89 -11.13 -7.23 2.83
CA PRO A 89 -11.84 -8.14 3.71
C PRO A 89 -13.11 -7.49 4.27
N SER A 90 -14.15 -8.29 4.49
CA SER A 90 -15.39 -7.84 5.14
C SER A 90 -15.33 -7.83 6.67
N GLY A 91 -14.12 -7.93 7.24
CA GLY A 91 -13.87 -8.06 8.67
C GLY A 91 -12.39 -8.35 8.94
N ASN A 92 -12.05 -8.70 10.18
CA ASN A 92 -10.67 -9.02 10.52
C ASN A 92 -10.34 -10.44 10.07
N VAL A 93 -9.69 -10.57 8.91
CA VAL A 93 -9.29 -11.85 8.32
C VAL A 93 -7.82 -12.09 8.61
N ARG A 94 -7.51 -13.23 9.23
CA ARG A 94 -6.12 -13.67 9.39
C ARG A 94 -5.77 -14.63 8.26
N PRO A 95 -4.56 -14.52 7.68
CA PRO A 95 -4.08 -15.50 6.72
C PRO A 95 -4.07 -16.90 7.34
N LYS A 96 -4.53 -17.89 6.58
CA LYS A 96 -4.65 -19.29 7.05
C LYS A 96 -3.34 -20.05 7.01
N ASP A 97 -2.44 -19.64 6.13
CA ASP A 97 -1.13 -20.25 5.93
C ASP A 97 -0.08 -19.22 5.49
N ILE A 98 1.16 -19.69 5.30
CA ILE A 98 2.30 -18.85 4.94
C ILE A 98 2.18 -18.26 3.53
N VAL A 99 1.42 -18.90 2.62
CA VAL A 99 1.22 -18.42 1.26
C VAL A 99 0.22 -17.27 1.27
N GLU A 100 -0.92 -17.44 1.95
CA GLU A 100 -1.87 -16.33 2.17
C GLU A 100 -1.19 -15.17 2.91
N TYR A 101 -0.38 -15.47 3.94
CA TYR A 101 0.38 -14.44 4.65
C TYR A 101 1.34 -13.69 3.71
N ALA A 102 2.01 -14.41 2.81
CA ALA A 102 2.85 -13.80 1.81
C ALA A 102 2.06 -12.89 0.87
N GLU A 103 0.90 -13.33 0.40
CA GLU A 103 0.04 -12.53 -0.46
C GLU A 103 -0.42 -11.23 0.23
N PHE A 104 -0.80 -11.31 1.51
CA PHE A 104 -1.14 -10.13 2.33
C PHE A 104 0.03 -9.15 2.43
N VAL A 105 1.22 -9.62 2.82
CA VAL A 105 2.43 -8.78 2.92
C VAL A 105 2.78 -8.15 1.56
N LEU A 106 2.65 -8.92 0.49
CA LEU A 106 2.99 -8.46 -0.86
C LEU A 106 2.01 -7.39 -1.36
N GLU A 107 0.71 -7.57 -1.09
CA GLU A 107 -0.32 -6.58 -1.41
C GLU A 107 -0.07 -5.27 -0.66
N ASP A 108 0.25 -5.34 0.62
CA ASP A 108 0.56 -4.19 1.48
C ASP A 108 1.76 -3.39 0.96
N VAL A 109 2.81 -4.10 0.55
CA VAL A 109 4.00 -3.52 -0.07
C VAL A 109 3.71 -2.84 -1.42
N ILE A 110 2.76 -3.38 -2.19
CA ILE A 110 2.30 -2.76 -3.44
C ILE A 110 1.44 -1.53 -3.14
N ALA A 111 0.57 -1.60 -2.13
CA ALA A 111 -0.27 -0.51 -1.68
C ALA A 111 0.57 0.70 -1.25
N ASP A 112 1.61 0.48 -0.43
CA ASP A 112 2.59 1.50 -0.04
C ASP A 112 3.23 2.19 -1.26
N PHE A 113 3.68 1.40 -2.23
CA PHE A 113 4.29 1.94 -3.44
C PHE A 113 3.31 2.78 -4.26
N ILE A 114 2.07 2.32 -4.43
CA ILE A 114 1.04 3.07 -5.15
C ILE A 114 0.75 4.38 -4.42
N ALA A 115 0.52 4.32 -3.11
CA ALA A 115 0.28 5.48 -2.26
C ALA A 115 1.39 6.52 -2.41
N TYR A 116 2.65 6.09 -2.24
CA TYR A 116 3.83 6.93 -2.39
C TYR A 116 3.88 7.60 -3.76
N ARG A 117 3.75 6.82 -4.85
CA ARG A 117 3.84 7.35 -6.22
C ARG A 117 2.73 8.31 -6.57
N ARG A 118 1.50 8.06 -6.11
CA ARG A 118 0.35 8.95 -6.35
C ARG A 118 0.52 10.25 -5.58
N LEU A 119 0.95 10.20 -4.32
CA LEU A 119 1.22 11.39 -3.51
C LEU A 119 2.42 12.19 -4.02
N CYS A 120 3.48 11.56 -4.54
CA CYS A 120 4.57 12.29 -5.20
C CYS A 120 4.07 13.15 -6.37
N ARG A 121 3.07 12.67 -7.13
CA ARG A 121 2.47 13.43 -8.23
C ARG A 121 1.62 14.59 -7.69
N ALA A 122 0.81 14.35 -6.67
CA ALA A 122 0.00 15.39 -6.02
C ALA A 122 0.87 16.48 -5.38
N PHE A 123 2.01 16.10 -4.81
CA PHE A 123 2.96 17.01 -4.17
C PHE A 123 4.08 17.50 -5.09
N ALA A 124 3.95 17.36 -6.42
CA ALA A 124 5.05 17.66 -7.36
C ALA A 124 5.67 19.06 -7.21
N ASN A 125 4.89 20.03 -6.72
CA ASN A 125 5.31 21.41 -6.50
C ASN A 125 5.55 21.77 -5.02
N ASP A 126 5.48 20.80 -4.11
CA ASP A 126 5.70 20.99 -2.67
C ASP A 126 6.89 20.14 -2.19
N ARG A 127 8.08 20.75 -2.22
CA ARG A 127 9.32 20.07 -1.83
C ARG A 127 9.31 19.60 -0.38
N GLY A 128 8.65 20.33 0.52
CA GLY A 128 8.59 19.98 1.94
C GLY A 128 7.80 18.68 2.13
N ARG A 129 6.61 18.61 1.53
CA ARG A 129 5.79 17.39 1.54
C ARG A 129 6.47 16.21 0.84
N LEU A 130 7.20 16.44 -0.25
CA LEU A 130 7.93 15.37 -0.94
C LEU A 130 9.04 14.76 -0.08
N LEU A 131 9.82 15.59 0.62
CA LEU A 131 10.85 15.09 1.54
C LEU A 131 10.22 14.31 2.69
N ARG A 132 9.16 14.85 3.29
CA ARG A 132 8.44 14.17 4.36
C ARG A 132 7.85 12.83 3.91
N LEU A 133 7.22 12.80 2.74
CA LEU A 133 6.67 11.58 2.14
C LEU A 133 7.76 10.53 1.88
N GLN A 134 8.94 10.95 1.43
CA GLN A 134 10.08 10.05 1.22
C GLN A 134 10.58 9.46 2.55
N GLU A 135 10.66 10.26 3.61
CA GLU A 135 11.02 9.77 4.95
C GLU A 135 10.03 8.72 5.45
N LEU A 136 8.73 8.98 5.33
CA LEU A 136 7.67 8.05 5.72
C LEU A 136 7.76 6.73 4.92
N TYR A 137 7.86 6.80 3.60
CA TYR A 137 7.95 5.62 2.75
C TYR A 137 9.20 4.78 3.04
N LEU A 138 10.36 5.42 3.28
CA LEU A 138 11.59 4.71 3.62
C LEU A 138 11.53 4.10 5.02
N ARG A 139 10.88 4.75 5.99
CA ARG A 139 10.66 4.21 7.32
C ARG A 139 9.80 2.95 7.24
N ASP A 140 8.68 3.00 6.53
CA ASP A 140 7.76 1.86 6.42
C ASP A 140 8.36 0.72 5.59
N LEU A 141 9.27 1.01 4.65
CA LEU A 141 10.09 0.01 3.95
C LEU A 141 11.22 -0.60 4.81
N GLY A 142 11.83 0.20 5.69
CA GLY A 142 13.10 -0.11 6.35
C GLY A 142 12.98 -0.61 7.79
N GLU A 143 11.99 -0.13 8.55
CA GLU A 143 11.77 -0.55 9.94
C GLU A 143 10.91 -1.81 10.02
N GLY A 144 11.55 -2.96 9.79
CA GLY A 144 11.17 -4.22 10.44
C GLY A 144 9.87 -4.93 10.01
N SER A 145 9.02 -4.38 9.13
CA SER A 145 7.80 -5.07 8.68
C SER A 145 7.98 -5.73 7.32
N HIS A 146 8.28 -4.96 6.28
CA HIS A 146 8.30 -5.45 4.90
C HIS A 146 9.57 -6.21 4.57
N LEU A 147 10.74 -5.66 4.88
CA LEU A 147 12.02 -6.34 4.61
C LEU A 147 12.15 -7.64 5.42
N ALA A 148 11.74 -7.63 6.69
CA ALA A 148 11.77 -8.82 7.55
C ALA A 148 10.76 -9.88 7.08
N ALA A 149 9.52 -9.49 6.78
CA ALA A 149 8.54 -10.42 6.22
C ALA A 149 8.99 -10.94 4.85
N PHE A 150 9.61 -10.10 3.99
CA PHE A 150 10.18 -10.55 2.72
C PHE A 150 11.36 -11.51 2.89
N MET A 151 12.20 -11.33 3.91
CA MET A 151 13.27 -12.27 4.23
C MET A 151 12.70 -13.66 4.56
N ASP A 152 11.62 -13.71 5.35
CA ASP A 152 10.92 -14.96 5.69
C ASP A 152 10.20 -15.59 4.47
N LEU A 153 9.91 -14.78 3.44
CA LEU A 153 9.13 -15.17 2.26
C LEU A 153 9.95 -15.27 0.97
N ARG A 154 11.27 -15.03 1.03
CA ARG A 154 12.17 -14.92 -0.14
C ARG A 154 12.05 -16.11 -1.07
N GLU A 155 12.07 -17.32 -0.51
CA GLU A 155 11.97 -18.56 -1.31
C GLU A 155 10.61 -18.72 -1.99
N VAL A 156 9.53 -18.28 -1.33
CA VAL A 156 8.17 -18.30 -1.88
C VAL A 156 8.07 -17.32 -3.05
N ILE A 157 8.57 -16.10 -2.90
CA ILE A 157 8.57 -15.07 -3.94
C ILE A 157 9.38 -15.50 -5.17
N ILE A 158 10.57 -16.07 -4.96
CA ILE A 158 11.40 -16.60 -6.06
C ILE A 158 10.65 -17.74 -6.78
N ARG A 159 9.96 -18.62 -6.04
CA ARG A 159 9.16 -19.69 -6.64
C ARG A 159 8.01 -19.13 -7.48
N GLU A 160 7.29 -18.14 -6.98
CA GLU A 160 6.20 -17.46 -7.71
C GLU A 160 6.73 -16.78 -8.98
N LEU A 161 7.81 -16.00 -8.89
CA LEU A 161 8.44 -15.35 -10.04
C LEU A 161 8.89 -16.35 -11.11
N ARG A 162 9.37 -17.54 -10.71
CA ARG A 162 9.70 -18.63 -11.65
C ARG A 162 8.47 -19.24 -12.33
N GLY A 163 7.31 -19.20 -11.68
CA GLY A 163 6.03 -19.65 -12.22
C GLY A 163 5.37 -18.67 -13.20
N LEU A 164 5.78 -17.39 -13.18
CA LEU A 164 5.37 -16.38 -14.15
C LEU A 164 6.08 -16.58 -15.50
N ASP A 165 5.59 -15.91 -16.56
CA ASP A 165 6.21 -16.01 -17.89
C ASP A 165 7.70 -15.64 -17.81
N LYS A 166 8.55 -16.67 -17.98
CA LYS A 166 10.00 -16.58 -17.88
C LYS A 166 10.57 -15.52 -18.81
N ARG A 167 9.91 -15.19 -19.93
CA ARG A 167 10.37 -14.13 -20.84
C ARG A 167 10.15 -12.75 -20.26
N ILE A 168 9.00 -12.50 -19.64
CA ILE A 168 8.68 -11.20 -19.01
C ILE A 168 9.60 -10.99 -17.83
N VAL A 169 9.70 -11.96 -16.91
CA VAL A 169 10.53 -11.83 -15.71
C VAL A 169 12.00 -11.64 -16.08
N ARG A 170 12.57 -12.47 -16.98
CA ARG A 170 13.95 -12.28 -17.43
C ARG A 170 14.19 -10.94 -18.12
N ARG A 171 13.22 -10.46 -18.91
CA ARG A 171 13.33 -9.17 -19.57
C ARG A 171 13.42 -8.05 -18.53
N VAL A 172 12.53 -8.05 -17.53
CA VAL A 172 12.55 -7.04 -16.46
C VAL A 172 13.82 -7.13 -15.62
N VAL A 173 14.23 -8.34 -15.21
CA VAL A 173 15.47 -8.55 -14.44
C VAL A 173 16.67 -7.96 -15.17
N ARG A 174 16.79 -8.23 -16.47
CA ARG A 174 17.90 -7.74 -17.29
C ARG A 174 17.80 -6.24 -17.59
N GLU A 175 16.62 -5.73 -17.91
CA GLU A 175 16.43 -4.33 -18.32
C GLU A 175 16.49 -3.36 -17.12
N TYR A 176 15.93 -3.74 -15.97
CA TYR A 176 15.80 -2.86 -14.81
C TYR A 176 16.89 -3.03 -13.77
N PHE A 177 17.39 -4.25 -13.59
CA PHE A 177 18.37 -4.56 -12.54
C PHE A 177 19.75 -4.88 -13.11
N ASN A 178 19.88 -5.01 -14.44
CA ASN A 178 21.10 -5.40 -15.13
C ASN A 178 21.68 -6.74 -14.62
N GLU A 179 20.78 -7.66 -14.26
CA GLU A 179 21.13 -8.99 -13.78
C GLU A 179 20.61 -10.08 -14.73
N ASP A 180 21.15 -11.28 -14.61
CA ASP A 180 20.75 -12.43 -15.43
C ASP A 180 19.71 -13.33 -14.75
N ASN A 181 19.54 -13.18 -13.43
CA ASN A 181 18.69 -14.07 -12.66
C ASN A 181 18.04 -13.41 -11.44
N VAL A 182 16.92 -13.96 -10.96
CA VAL A 182 16.20 -13.38 -9.81
C VAL A 182 16.90 -13.66 -8.48
N GLU A 183 17.66 -14.76 -8.40
CA GLU A 183 18.30 -15.21 -7.15
C GLU A 183 19.53 -14.37 -6.77
N VAL A 184 20.06 -13.57 -7.71
CA VAL A 184 21.18 -12.65 -7.46
C VAL A 184 20.72 -11.27 -7.00
N LEU A 185 19.41 -10.99 -7.11
CA LEU A 185 18.82 -9.77 -6.63
C LEU A 185 18.79 -9.75 -5.10
N ASN A 186 19.12 -8.60 -4.53
CA ASN A 186 18.90 -8.34 -3.11
C ASN A 186 17.40 -8.20 -2.82
N GLU A 187 17.04 -8.16 -1.54
CA GLU A 187 15.67 -8.20 -1.07
C GLU A 187 14.84 -7.02 -1.61
N LEU A 188 15.42 -5.81 -1.63
CA LEU A 188 14.78 -4.62 -2.19
C LEU A 188 14.55 -4.75 -3.70
N GLN A 189 15.52 -5.28 -4.43
CA GLN A 189 15.40 -5.53 -5.87
C GLN A 189 14.36 -6.62 -6.17
N LEU A 190 14.27 -7.66 -5.33
CA LEU A 190 13.23 -8.69 -5.42
C LEU A 190 11.83 -8.11 -5.17
N ILE A 191 11.70 -7.25 -4.16
CA ILE A 191 10.48 -6.48 -3.88
C ILE A 191 10.07 -5.67 -5.11
N GLU A 192 11.00 -4.87 -5.66
CA GLU A 192 10.74 -4.00 -6.81
C GLU A 192 10.38 -4.79 -8.08
N LEU A 193 11.09 -5.89 -8.35
CA LEU A 193 10.81 -6.78 -9.47
C LEU A 193 9.41 -7.39 -9.34
N PHE A 194 9.06 -7.87 -8.15
CA PHE A 194 7.75 -8.47 -7.90
C PHE A 194 6.62 -7.45 -8.07
N LYS A 195 6.78 -6.24 -7.49
CA LYS A 195 5.88 -5.09 -7.68
C LYS A 195 5.65 -4.82 -9.17
N TYR A 196 6.72 -4.72 -9.94
CA TYR A 196 6.66 -4.38 -11.36
C TYR A 196 5.98 -5.46 -12.21
N VAL A 197 6.33 -6.73 -11.99
CA VAL A 197 5.76 -7.85 -12.77
C VAL A 197 4.27 -8.06 -12.45
N ARG A 198 3.84 -7.89 -11.19
CA ARG A 198 2.41 -7.99 -10.81
C ARG A 198 1.59 -6.80 -11.33
N ALA A 199 2.11 -5.57 -11.25
CA ALA A 199 1.47 -4.41 -11.87
C ALA A 199 1.27 -4.59 -13.39
N LEU A 200 2.25 -5.20 -14.08
CA LEU A 200 2.11 -5.59 -15.48
C LEU A 200 1.07 -6.69 -15.70
N LYS A 201 0.92 -7.64 -14.77
CA LYS A 201 -0.11 -8.69 -14.86
C LYS A 201 -1.52 -8.12 -14.71
N GLY A 202 -1.76 -7.20 -13.77
CA GLY A 202 -3.05 -6.50 -13.64
C GLY A 202 -3.44 -5.77 -14.92
N LEU A 203 -2.47 -5.23 -15.66
CA LEU A 203 -2.67 -4.60 -16.98
C LEU A 203 -2.86 -5.58 -18.15
N LEU A 204 -2.60 -6.87 -17.95
CA LEU A 204 -2.67 -7.91 -18.99
C LEU A 204 -3.89 -8.84 -18.83
N VAL A 205 -4.63 -8.75 -17.72
CA VAL A 205 -5.89 -9.49 -17.54
C VAL A 205 -7.06 -8.82 -18.27
N ASP A 206 -6.91 -7.55 -18.66
CA ASP A 206 -7.86 -6.79 -19.50
C ASP A 206 -7.58 -6.88 -21.01
N LYS A 207 -7.01 -8.00 -21.50
CA LYS A 207 -6.89 -8.29 -22.94
C LYS A 207 -7.31 -9.71 -23.31
#